data_AF-A0A921LVQ0-F1
#
_entry.id   AF-A0A921LVQ0-F1
#
_cell.length_a   1.000
_cell.length_b   1.000
_cell.length_c   1.000
_cell.angle_alpha   90.00
_cell.angle_beta   90.00
_cell.angle_gamma   90.00
#
_symmetry.space_group_name_H-M   'P 1'
#
loop_
_entity.id
_entity.type
_entity.pdbx_description
1 polymer ?
#
loop_
_entity_poly.entity_id
_entity_poly.type
_entity_poly.pdbx_seq_one_letter_code
_entity_poly.pdbx_strand_id
1 'polypeptide(L)'
;MPSKFLWGSATAAYQCEGAWQEGGKGLSNWDAFCHSDKNIVNPVNADVTCDHYHRFEEDIRMMAEGGQNTYRFSIAWTRIIPGGVGEVNEEGVAFYNRLIDCCLEHGIEPLVTLYHYDLPQTLFERGGWENRETCDAYAAYAKVCFDRFGDRVKLWATINEPNYETQCCYAVGNYPPNVQDLNRRWRAMYHLLLASAMAVRIFREGGYQGQIGLVSDSYSIEILEDTPAYREAKENAEYFYNRCVNDTCILGTMPQGFVDRIVADGCDRSYALPGDEEIFRAGTVDYLGVNAYSRYLVKPYTTGETCLKASNTGKKGDRSTAVVKGWFELDRDDSVPKNDWDMELYPKSLYNLLKRLEELYPGTTYYITENGMGYKDVLEEDGTVHDLYRIEFLQGFVDWMLKARDEGVDVRGYYVWSTMDVYSWINGYAKRYGLVYIDYDHGNVRIPKDSYYWYRDYIAQLEKEE
;
A
#
# COMPACT_ATOMS: atom_id res chain seq x y z
N MET A 1 0.81 27.44 11.95
CA MET A 1 0.57 26.36 12.94
C MET A 1 0.81 25.05 12.19
N PRO A 2 1.42 24.00 12.79
CA PRO A 2 1.39 22.70 12.14
C PRO A 2 -0.08 22.33 11.86
N SER A 3 -0.34 21.72 10.71
CA SER A 3 -1.67 21.18 10.39
C SER A 3 -2.08 20.17 11.47
N LYS A 4 -3.38 20.08 11.76
CA LYS A 4 -3.94 19.04 12.63
C LYS A 4 -3.41 17.67 12.19
N PHE A 5 -3.04 16.81 13.14
CA PHE A 5 -2.61 15.45 12.81
C PHE A 5 -3.76 14.67 12.17
N LEU A 6 -3.45 13.93 11.10
CA LEU A 6 -4.44 13.21 10.32
C LEU A 6 -4.68 11.82 10.90
N TRP A 7 -5.84 11.62 11.52
CA TRP A 7 -6.27 10.34 12.06
C TRP A 7 -7.36 9.76 11.17
N GLY A 8 -7.11 8.61 10.57
CA GLY A 8 -8.08 8.01 9.68
C GLY A 8 -7.86 6.53 9.40
N SER A 9 -8.44 6.09 8.30
CA SER A 9 -8.35 4.72 7.82
C SER A 9 -8.25 4.69 6.31
N ALA A 10 -7.86 3.54 5.78
CA ALA A 10 -7.57 3.38 4.37
C ALA A 10 -8.34 2.21 3.73
N THR A 11 -8.60 2.33 2.44
CA THR A 11 -9.13 1.28 1.56
C THR A 11 -8.43 1.29 0.19
N ALA A 12 -8.71 0.27 -0.63
CA ALA A 12 -8.33 0.21 -2.03
C ALA A 12 -9.55 -0.13 -2.89
N ALA A 13 -9.64 0.48 -4.07
CA ALA A 13 -10.81 0.43 -4.95
C ALA A 13 -11.27 -1.01 -5.24
N TYR A 14 -10.38 -1.86 -5.77
CA TYR A 14 -10.72 -3.26 -6.05
C TYR A 14 -11.13 -4.05 -4.79
N GLN A 15 -10.63 -3.66 -3.61
CA GLN A 15 -10.88 -4.38 -2.37
C GLN A 15 -12.21 -3.99 -1.71
N CYS A 16 -12.72 -2.77 -1.94
CA CYS A 16 -13.92 -2.26 -1.27
C CYS A 16 -15.09 -1.92 -2.20
N GLU A 17 -14.87 -1.49 -3.44
CA GLU A 17 -15.92 -0.89 -4.27
C GLU A 17 -17.00 -1.86 -4.74
N GLY A 18 -16.62 -3.00 -5.31
CA GLY A 18 -17.54 -3.88 -6.02
C GLY A 18 -18.00 -3.24 -7.33
N ALA A 19 -19.27 -3.46 -7.71
CA ALA A 19 -19.89 -2.85 -8.91
C ALA A 19 -18.98 -2.97 -10.15
N TRP A 20 -18.38 -4.15 -10.34
CA TRP A 20 -17.18 -4.33 -11.16
C TRP A 20 -17.40 -4.10 -12.67
N GLN A 21 -18.66 -4.13 -13.13
CA GLN A 21 -19.10 -3.84 -14.50
C GLN A 21 -20.08 -2.67 -14.61
N GLU A 22 -20.29 -1.90 -13.53
CA GLU A 22 -21.23 -0.79 -13.53
C GLU A 22 -20.58 0.53 -13.98
N GLY A 23 -21.40 1.45 -14.46
CA GLY A 23 -20.99 2.81 -14.80
C GLY A 23 -19.91 2.88 -15.88
N GLY A 24 -19.90 1.93 -16.83
CA GLY A 24 -18.92 1.88 -17.92
C GLY A 24 -17.51 1.45 -17.52
N LYS A 25 -17.32 0.92 -16.29
CA LYS A 25 -16.02 0.43 -15.82
C LYS A 25 -15.42 -0.65 -16.74
N GLY A 26 -14.14 -0.52 -17.06
CA GLY A 26 -13.36 -1.52 -17.79
C GLY A 26 -12.87 -2.67 -16.90
N LEU A 27 -12.34 -3.72 -17.51
CA LEU A 27 -11.73 -4.83 -16.77
C LEU A 27 -10.34 -4.44 -16.28
N SER A 28 -10.01 -4.76 -15.04
CA SER A 28 -8.64 -4.78 -14.52
C SER A 28 -7.99 -6.15 -14.71
N ASN A 29 -6.67 -6.20 -14.56
CA ASN A 29 -5.89 -7.42 -14.42
C ASN A 29 -6.42 -8.33 -13.29
N TRP A 30 -6.90 -7.74 -12.20
CA TRP A 30 -7.49 -8.47 -11.09
C TRP A 30 -8.88 -9.04 -11.41
N ASP A 31 -9.73 -8.27 -12.11
CA ASP A 31 -10.99 -8.80 -12.64
C ASP A 31 -10.73 -10.05 -13.49
N ALA A 32 -9.79 -9.97 -14.44
CA ALA A 32 -9.44 -11.09 -15.31
C ALA A 32 -8.81 -12.27 -14.54
N PHE A 33 -7.91 -11.98 -13.59
CA PHE A 33 -7.22 -13.00 -12.81
C PHE A 33 -8.19 -13.79 -11.91
N CYS A 34 -9.04 -13.10 -11.15
CA CYS A 34 -9.98 -13.71 -10.20
C CYS A 34 -11.08 -14.53 -10.89
N HIS A 35 -11.42 -14.21 -12.15
CA HIS A 35 -12.35 -14.98 -12.97
C HIS A 35 -11.69 -16.08 -13.81
N SER A 36 -10.40 -16.36 -13.59
CA SER A 36 -9.66 -17.37 -14.33
C SER A 36 -9.18 -18.50 -13.43
N ASP A 37 -8.98 -19.69 -14.03
CA ASP A 37 -8.38 -20.85 -13.36
C ASP A 37 -6.92 -20.60 -12.92
N LYS A 38 -6.32 -19.46 -13.28
CA LYS A 38 -4.97 -19.07 -12.83
C LYS A 38 -4.96 -18.63 -11.37
N ASN A 39 -6.09 -18.19 -10.82
CA ASN A 39 -6.19 -17.92 -9.39
C ASN A 39 -6.33 -19.23 -8.60
N ILE A 40 -5.18 -19.84 -8.32
CA ILE A 40 -5.08 -21.13 -7.63
C ILE A 40 -5.08 -21.02 -6.10
N VAL A 41 -4.84 -19.83 -5.55
CA VAL A 41 -4.68 -19.65 -4.09
C VAL A 41 -6.04 -19.58 -3.41
N ASN A 42 -6.93 -18.74 -3.94
CA ASN A 42 -8.30 -18.62 -3.44
C ASN A 42 -9.22 -18.10 -4.55
N PRO A 43 -10.03 -18.96 -5.19
CA PRO A 43 -10.85 -18.62 -6.36
C PRO A 43 -12.12 -17.86 -5.95
N VAL A 44 -11.95 -16.75 -5.23
CA VAL A 44 -13.01 -15.81 -4.85
C VAL A 44 -12.73 -14.49 -5.54
N ASN A 45 -13.77 -13.87 -6.10
CA ASN A 45 -13.69 -12.59 -6.79
C ASN A 45 -14.15 -11.42 -5.89
N ALA A 46 -13.96 -10.21 -6.42
CA ALA A 46 -14.27 -8.94 -5.79
C ALA A 46 -15.42 -8.21 -6.52
N ASP A 47 -16.37 -8.96 -7.08
CA ASP A 47 -17.43 -8.39 -7.92
C ASP A 47 -18.34 -7.44 -7.13
N VAL A 48 -18.57 -7.79 -5.86
CA VAL A 48 -19.44 -7.06 -4.92
C VAL A 48 -18.67 -6.48 -3.75
N THR A 49 -17.66 -7.20 -3.23
CA THR A 49 -16.88 -6.81 -2.01
C THR A 49 -17.79 -6.38 -0.85
N CYS A 50 -17.44 -5.29 -0.15
CA CYS A 50 -18.31 -4.62 0.81
C CYS A 50 -19.28 -3.61 0.16
N ASP A 51 -19.35 -3.54 -1.17
CA ASP A 51 -20.30 -2.69 -1.92
C ASP A 51 -20.15 -1.19 -1.62
N HIS A 52 -18.91 -0.73 -1.42
CA HIS A 52 -18.60 0.67 -1.13
C HIS A 52 -19.04 1.60 -2.28
N TYR A 53 -19.05 1.13 -3.53
CA TYR A 53 -19.49 1.92 -4.68
C TYR A 53 -20.93 2.47 -4.50
N HIS A 54 -21.82 1.69 -3.89
CA HIS A 54 -23.19 2.09 -3.62
C HIS A 54 -23.42 2.67 -2.22
N ARG A 55 -22.46 2.49 -1.30
CA ARG A 55 -22.65 2.71 0.14
C ARG A 55 -21.61 3.64 0.77
N PHE A 56 -20.79 4.30 -0.04
CA PHE A 56 -19.73 5.20 0.45
C PHE A 56 -20.26 6.28 1.41
N GLU A 57 -21.48 6.77 1.24
CA GLU A 57 -22.10 7.74 2.16
C GLU A 57 -22.27 7.18 3.59
N GLU A 58 -22.69 5.91 3.72
CA GLU A 58 -22.79 5.22 5.01
C GLU A 58 -21.40 5.07 5.64
N ASP A 59 -20.43 4.60 4.84
CA ASP A 59 -19.07 4.34 5.30
C ASP A 59 -18.35 5.63 5.74
N ILE A 60 -18.50 6.73 4.99
CA ILE A 60 -17.92 8.05 5.31
C ILE A 60 -18.58 8.67 6.55
N ARG A 61 -19.91 8.56 6.67
CA ARG A 61 -20.61 9.01 7.87
C ARG A 61 -20.09 8.27 9.11
N MET A 62 -19.92 6.95 9.02
CA MET A 62 -19.34 6.16 10.12
C MET A 62 -17.90 6.59 10.43
N MET A 63 -17.06 6.89 9.44
CA MET A 63 -15.72 7.42 9.71
C MET A 63 -15.77 8.73 10.52
N ALA A 64 -16.65 9.66 10.14
CA ALA A 64 -16.81 10.93 10.82
C ALA A 64 -17.37 10.76 12.25
N GLU A 65 -18.38 9.91 12.43
CA GLU A 65 -18.92 9.55 13.74
C GLU A 65 -17.90 8.82 14.63
N GLY A 66 -16.95 8.12 14.00
CA GLY A 66 -15.79 7.49 14.62
C GLY A 66 -14.65 8.46 14.95
N GLY A 67 -14.83 9.78 14.74
CA GLY A 67 -13.83 10.80 15.07
C GLY A 67 -12.67 10.92 14.09
N GLN A 68 -12.70 10.19 12.97
CA GLN A 68 -11.67 10.29 11.93
C GLN A 68 -11.79 11.62 11.19
N ASN A 69 -10.66 12.16 10.74
CA ASN A 69 -10.58 13.44 10.03
C ASN A 69 -9.97 13.32 8.63
N THR A 70 -9.62 12.11 8.20
CA THR A 70 -9.08 11.83 6.87
C THR A 70 -9.47 10.44 6.40
N TYR A 71 -9.60 10.27 5.09
CA TYR A 71 -9.85 8.98 4.46
C TYR A 71 -8.90 8.80 3.29
N ARG A 72 -8.13 7.71 3.33
CA ARG A 72 -7.28 7.31 2.21
C ARG A 72 -8.00 6.27 1.36
N PHE A 73 -8.19 6.56 0.08
CA PHE A 73 -8.78 5.61 -0.87
C PHE A 73 -8.02 5.65 -2.20
N SER A 74 -8.16 4.61 -3.01
CA SER A 74 -7.62 4.61 -4.37
C SER A 74 -8.71 4.88 -5.42
N ILE A 75 -8.31 5.45 -6.55
CA ILE A 75 -9.15 5.56 -7.74
C ILE A 75 -8.86 4.35 -8.62
N ALA A 76 -9.89 3.61 -9.02
CA ALA A 76 -9.78 2.58 -10.03
C ALA A 76 -9.55 3.24 -11.40
N TRP A 77 -8.36 3.07 -11.96
CA TRP A 77 -8.02 3.57 -13.29
C TRP A 77 -9.06 3.11 -14.34
N THR A 78 -9.52 1.86 -14.22
CA THR A 78 -10.55 1.26 -15.08
C THR A 78 -11.92 1.94 -15.01
N ARG A 79 -12.21 2.76 -13.99
CA ARG A 79 -13.42 3.59 -13.97
C ARG A 79 -13.22 4.92 -14.69
N ILE A 80 -12.03 5.51 -14.62
CA ILE A 80 -11.73 6.81 -15.25
C ILE A 80 -11.45 6.66 -16.74
N ILE A 81 -10.64 5.66 -17.11
CA ILE A 81 -10.30 5.32 -18.50
C ILE A 81 -10.43 3.81 -18.66
N PRO A 82 -11.61 3.30 -19.08
CA PRO A 82 -11.90 1.87 -19.11
C PRO A 82 -10.89 1.02 -19.89
N GLY A 83 -10.41 1.53 -21.02
CA GLY A 83 -9.39 0.87 -21.84
C GLY A 83 -7.95 1.19 -21.42
N GLY A 84 -7.73 1.86 -20.28
CA GLY A 84 -6.45 2.36 -19.79
C GLY A 84 -5.87 3.56 -20.55
N VAL A 85 -6.23 3.72 -21.82
CA VAL A 85 -5.94 4.89 -22.65
C VAL A 85 -7.20 5.31 -23.42
N GLY A 86 -7.24 6.56 -23.87
CA GLY A 86 -8.32 7.06 -24.73
C GLY A 86 -9.37 7.85 -23.98
N GLU A 87 -10.64 7.55 -24.22
CA GLU A 87 -11.77 8.34 -23.73
C GLU A 87 -11.95 8.25 -22.22
N VAL A 88 -12.21 9.40 -21.60
CA VAL A 88 -12.56 9.50 -20.19
C VAL A 88 -14.01 9.08 -20.02
N ASN A 89 -14.26 8.19 -19.06
CA ASN A 89 -15.59 7.78 -18.67
C ASN A 89 -16.15 8.74 -17.59
N GLU A 90 -17.06 9.62 -18.01
CA GLU A 90 -17.63 10.64 -17.14
C GLU A 90 -18.50 10.07 -15.99
N GLU A 91 -19.05 8.86 -16.12
CA GLU A 91 -19.78 8.20 -15.02
C GLU A 91 -18.82 7.78 -13.88
N GLY A 92 -17.64 7.26 -14.23
CA GLY A 92 -16.59 6.97 -13.26
C GLY A 92 -16.06 8.22 -12.58
N VAL A 93 -15.85 9.30 -13.34
CA VAL A 93 -15.50 10.62 -12.79
C VAL A 93 -16.60 11.13 -11.84
N ALA A 94 -17.87 10.96 -12.19
CA ALA A 94 -19.00 11.37 -11.36
C ALA A 94 -19.06 10.60 -10.02
N PHE A 95 -18.71 9.30 -10.02
CA PHE A 95 -18.62 8.53 -8.78
C PHE A 95 -17.59 9.12 -7.81
N TYR A 96 -16.34 9.31 -8.24
CA TYR A 96 -15.30 9.85 -7.36
C TYR A 96 -15.55 11.30 -6.96
N ASN A 97 -16.21 12.11 -7.80
CA ASN A 97 -16.68 13.43 -7.39
C ASN A 97 -17.63 13.35 -6.18
N ARG A 98 -18.67 12.49 -6.25
CA ARG A 98 -19.60 12.31 -5.12
C ARG A 98 -18.91 11.80 -3.87
N LEU A 99 -17.96 10.88 -4.02
CA LEU A 99 -17.20 10.34 -2.89
C LEU A 99 -16.33 11.42 -2.23
N ILE A 100 -15.61 12.23 -3.03
CA ILE A 100 -14.80 13.35 -2.53
C ILE A 100 -15.67 14.41 -1.87
N ASP A 101 -16.78 14.78 -2.50
CA ASP A 101 -17.72 15.77 -1.95
C ASP A 101 -18.29 15.29 -0.62
N CYS A 102 -18.69 14.02 -0.53
CA CYS A 102 -19.17 13.42 0.72
C CYS A 102 -18.09 13.42 1.82
N CYS A 103 -16.82 13.14 1.49
CA CYS A 103 -15.72 13.27 2.46
C CYS A 103 -15.66 14.69 3.02
N LEU A 104 -15.64 15.70 2.14
CA LEU A 104 -15.52 17.10 2.53
C LEU A 104 -16.73 17.61 3.31
N GLU A 105 -17.95 17.20 2.93
CA GLU A 105 -19.19 17.51 3.66
C GLU A 105 -19.17 16.99 5.10
N HIS A 106 -18.49 15.85 5.34
CA HIS A 106 -18.30 15.27 6.65
C HIS A 106 -17.01 15.71 7.36
N GLY A 107 -16.27 16.67 6.80
CA GLY A 107 -15.02 17.18 7.40
C GLY A 107 -13.86 16.18 7.34
N ILE A 108 -13.89 15.25 6.39
CA ILE A 108 -12.87 14.24 6.16
C ILE A 108 -11.98 14.69 5.01
N GLU A 109 -10.69 14.89 5.27
CA GLU A 109 -9.69 15.23 4.25
C GLU A 109 -9.37 13.99 3.39
N PRO A 110 -9.57 14.03 2.06
CA PRO A 110 -9.25 12.91 1.19
C PRO A 110 -7.74 12.81 0.91
N LEU A 111 -7.14 11.64 1.16
CA LEU A 111 -5.83 11.26 0.63
C LEU A 111 -6.04 10.29 -0.54
N VAL A 112 -5.88 10.78 -1.76
CA VAL A 112 -6.23 10.02 -2.98
C VAL A 112 -5.02 9.28 -3.53
N THR A 113 -5.12 7.95 -3.63
CA THR A 113 -4.13 7.09 -4.26
C THR A 113 -4.49 6.84 -5.73
N LEU A 114 -3.62 7.18 -6.68
CA LEU A 114 -3.92 7.05 -8.11
C LEU A 114 -3.88 5.61 -8.61
N TYR A 115 -3.05 4.75 -8.03
CA TYR A 115 -2.91 3.36 -8.46
C TYR A 115 -2.67 2.40 -7.29
N HIS A 116 -3.49 1.34 -7.24
CA HIS A 116 -3.42 0.27 -6.25
C HIS A 116 -3.68 -1.09 -6.92
N TYR A 117 -2.70 -1.52 -7.73
CA TYR A 117 -2.57 -2.86 -8.35
C TYR A 117 -3.56 -3.19 -9.47
N ASP A 118 -4.62 -2.42 -9.63
CA ASP A 118 -5.77 -2.66 -10.51
C ASP A 118 -5.59 -2.12 -11.94
N LEU A 119 -4.47 -2.51 -12.57
CA LEU A 119 -4.11 -2.10 -13.93
C LEU A 119 -5.20 -2.48 -14.94
N PRO A 120 -5.63 -1.58 -15.85
CA PRO A 120 -6.52 -1.94 -16.96
C PRO A 120 -6.02 -3.15 -17.75
N GLN A 121 -6.90 -4.12 -17.97
CA GLN A 121 -6.58 -5.40 -18.58
C GLN A 121 -5.96 -5.24 -19.98
N THR A 122 -6.38 -4.25 -20.74
CA THR A 122 -5.82 -3.90 -22.06
C THR A 122 -4.35 -3.50 -22.00
N LEU A 123 -3.92 -2.82 -20.93
CA LEU A 123 -2.50 -2.49 -20.70
C LEU A 123 -1.74 -3.71 -20.19
N PHE A 124 -2.37 -4.49 -19.31
CA PHE A 124 -1.81 -5.75 -18.81
C PHE A 124 -1.49 -6.74 -19.96
N GLU A 125 -2.40 -6.91 -20.91
CA GLU A 125 -2.21 -7.76 -22.10
C GLU A 125 -1.10 -7.28 -23.04
N ARG A 126 -0.77 -5.99 -23.00
CA ARG A 126 0.35 -5.37 -23.75
C ARG A 126 1.68 -5.45 -23.00
N GLY A 127 1.75 -6.21 -21.91
CA GLY A 127 2.95 -6.41 -21.10
C GLY A 127 2.92 -5.70 -19.74
N GLY A 128 1.83 -5.00 -19.41
CA GLY A 128 1.64 -4.33 -18.12
C GLY A 128 2.81 -3.42 -17.77
N TRP A 129 3.28 -3.47 -16.53
CA TRP A 129 4.41 -2.68 -16.06
C TRP A 129 5.76 -3.08 -16.65
N GLU A 130 5.89 -4.22 -17.34
CA GLU A 130 7.12 -4.50 -18.10
C GLU A 130 7.18 -3.69 -19.41
N ASN A 131 6.04 -3.16 -19.88
CA ASN A 131 5.97 -2.29 -21.05
C ASN A 131 6.07 -0.81 -20.64
N ARG A 132 7.06 -0.11 -21.19
CA ARG A 132 7.32 1.30 -20.92
C ARG A 132 6.13 2.21 -21.30
N GLU A 133 5.35 1.86 -22.32
CA GLU A 133 4.17 2.63 -22.75
C GLU A 133 3.12 2.76 -21.64
N THR A 134 3.11 1.85 -20.66
CA THR A 134 2.25 1.93 -19.47
C THR A 134 2.58 3.16 -18.62
N CYS A 135 3.83 3.64 -18.63
CA CYS A 135 4.22 4.86 -17.94
C CYS A 135 3.52 6.09 -18.52
N ASP A 136 3.49 6.20 -19.85
CA ASP A 136 2.82 7.30 -20.55
C ASP A 136 1.31 7.25 -20.36
N ALA A 137 0.73 6.04 -20.41
CA ALA A 137 -0.69 5.83 -20.14
C ALA A 137 -1.06 6.26 -18.71
N TYR A 138 -0.25 5.87 -17.72
CA TYR A 138 -0.46 6.25 -16.32
C TYR A 138 -0.33 7.76 -16.13
N ALA A 139 0.67 8.39 -16.74
CA ALA A 139 0.87 9.84 -16.67
C ALA A 139 -0.34 10.62 -17.26
N ALA A 140 -0.89 10.15 -18.37
CA ALA A 140 -2.11 10.72 -18.96
C ALA A 140 -3.34 10.55 -18.05
N TYR A 141 -3.51 9.36 -17.46
CA TYR A 141 -4.56 9.09 -16.49
C TYR A 141 -4.44 9.96 -15.23
N ALA A 142 -3.23 10.06 -14.66
CA ALA A 142 -2.96 10.91 -13.50
C ALA A 142 -3.33 12.36 -13.77
N LYS A 143 -3.00 12.88 -14.97
CA LYS A 143 -3.40 14.22 -15.39
C LYS A 143 -4.92 14.39 -15.38
N VAL A 144 -5.68 13.42 -15.90
CA VAL A 144 -7.15 13.47 -15.87
C VAL A 144 -7.64 13.55 -14.42
N CYS A 145 -7.09 12.75 -13.50
CA CYS A 145 -7.47 12.82 -12.09
C CYS A 145 -7.16 14.20 -11.47
N PHE A 146 -5.99 14.77 -11.75
CA PHE A 146 -5.64 16.10 -11.26
C PHE A 146 -6.54 17.19 -11.82
N ASP A 147 -6.84 17.16 -13.14
CA ASP A 147 -7.75 18.11 -13.80
C ASP A 147 -9.16 18.06 -13.21
N ARG A 148 -9.64 16.87 -12.84
CA ARG A 148 -11.03 16.65 -12.40
C ARG A 148 -11.26 16.78 -10.90
N PHE A 149 -10.22 16.56 -10.09
CA PHE A 149 -10.36 16.48 -8.62
C PHE A 149 -9.39 17.39 -7.84
N GLY A 150 -8.36 17.94 -8.48
CA GLY A 150 -7.29 18.72 -7.82
C GLY A 150 -7.75 20.06 -7.25
N ASP A 151 -8.94 20.55 -7.62
CA ASP A 151 -9.57 21.70 -7.01
C ASP A 151 -9.88 21.45 -5.52
N ARG A 152 -10.24 20.20 -5.18
CA ARG A 152 -10.66 19.76 -3.84
C ARG A 152 -9.62 18.89 -3.12
N VAL A 153 -8.96 17.98 -3.82
CA VAL A 153 -7.99 17.05 -3.22
C VAL A 153 -6.63 17.71 -3.03
N LYS A 154 -6.12 17.73 -1.79
CA LYS A 154 -4.81 18.31 -1.44
C LYS A 154 -3.74 17.31 -1.06
N LEU A 155 -4.08 16.04 -0.85
CA LEU A 155 -3.12 14.97 -0.58
C LEU A 155 -3.26 13.87 -1.63
N TRP A 156 -2.20 13.67 -2.40
CA TRP A 156 -2.15 12.70 -3.49
C TRP A 156 -1.05 11.67 -3.23
N ALA A 157 -1.34 10.40 -3.44
CA ALA A 157 -0.35 9.34 -3.57
C ALA A 157 -0.35 8.83 -5.01
N THR A 158 0.83 8.73 -5.63
CA THR A 158 0.98 8.20 -6.99
C THR A 158 0.68 6.71 -7.04
N ILE A 159 1.59 5.90 -6.49
CA ILE A 159 1.54 4.44 -6.53
C ILE A 159 1.59 3.92 -5.10
N ASN A 160 0.75 2.94 -4.81
CA ASN A 160 0.83 2.14 -3.60
C ASN A 160 1.78 0.96 -3.79
N GLU A 161 2.73 0.82 -2.87
CA GLU A 161 3.60 -0.34 -2.66
C GLU A 161 4.23 -0.91 -3.95
N PRO A 162 5.03 -0.13 -4.70
CA PRO A 162 5.69 -0.63 -5.91
C PRO A 162 6.57 -1.87 -5.65
N ASN A 163 7.19 -1.93 -4.46
CA ASN A 163 8.02 -3.05 -4.07
C ASN A 163 7.17 -4.30 -3.78
N TYR A 164 6.11 -4.17 -2.95
CA TYR A 164 5.23 -5.29 -2.65
C TYR A 164 4.51 -5.84 -3.88
N GLU A 165 3.95 -4.98 -4.73
CA GLU A 165 3.26 -5.39 -5.96
C GLU A 165 4.18 -6.25 -6.81
N THR A 166 5.36 -5.72 -7.13
CA THR A 166 6.30 -6.40 -8.02
C THR A 166 6.89 -7.66 -7.38
N GLN A 167 7.04 -7.68 -6.05
CA GLN A 167 7.37 -8.89 -5.30
C GLN A 167 6.32 -9.99 -5.47
N CYS A 168 5.05 -9.67 -5.27
CA CYS A 168 3.96 -10.63 -5.40
C CYS A 168 3.79 -11.11 -6.85
N CYS A 169 3.93 -10.20 -7.82
CA CYS A 169 3.76 -10.48 -9.25
C CYS A 169 4.91 -11.31 -9.86
N TYR A 170 6.16 -10.99 -9.48
CA TYR A 170 7.36 -11.47 -10.19
C TYR A 170 8.39 -12.19 -9.30
N ALA A 171 8.26 -12.23 -7.97
CA ALA A 171 9.20 -12.96 -7.12
C ALA A 171 8.53 -14.12 -6.37
N VAL A 172 7.43 -13.83 -5.67
CA VAL A 172 6.58 -14.87 -5.07
C VAL A 172 5.75 -15.56 -6.14
N GLY A 173 5.23 -14.79 -7.11
CA GLY A 173 4.41 -15.29 -8.22
C GLY A 173 2.98 -15.64 -7.82
N ASN A 174 2.46 -15.06 -6.73
CA ASN A 174 1.08 -15.27 -6.28
C ASN A 174 0.09 -14.25 -6.83
N TYR A 175 0.55 -13.13 -7.39
CA TYR A 175 -0.29 -12.13 -8.08
C TYR A 175 -0.09 -12.21 -9.60
N PRO A 176 -1.06 -11.77 -10.43
CA PRO A 176 -0.89 -11.75 -11.88
C PRO A 176 0.32 -10.88 -12.28
N PRO A 177 1.26 -11.35 -13.12
CA PRO A 177 1.16 -12.48 -14.05
C PRO A 177 1.61 -13.86 -13.53
N ASN A 178 1.83 -14.02 -12.23
CA ASN A 178 2.27 -15.25 -11.55
C ASN A 178 3.66 -15.73 -12.00
N VAL A 179 4.63 -14.83 -11.94
CA VAL A 179 6.00 -15.05 -12.41
C VAL A 179 6.97 -15.13 -11.22
N GLN A 180 8.07 -15.88 -11.39
CA GLN A 180 9.18 -15.98 -10.43
C GLN A 180 10.51 -15.67 -11.15
N ASP A 181 10.73 -14.39 -11.46
CA ASP A 181 11.87 -13.84 -12.19
C ASP A 181 12.19 -12.42 -11.67
N LEU A 182 13.33 -12.28 -10.97
CA LEU A 182 13.76 -10.99 -10.43
C LEU A 182 14.13 -9.97 -11.52
N ASN A 183 14.59 -10.38 -12.70
CA ASN A 183 14.92 -9.43 -13.76
C ASN A 183 13.67 -8.74 -14.29
N ARG A 184 12.59 -9.51 -14.45
CA ARG A 184 11.26 -8.98 -14.81
C ARG A 184 10.69 -8.13 -13.68
N ARG A 185 10.89 -8.52 -12.41
CA ARG A 185 10.54 -7.68 -11.24
C ARG A 185 11.19 -6.30 -11.34
N TRP A 186 12.51 -6.24 -11.55
CA TRP A 186 13.25 -4.97 -11.58
C TRP A 186 12.83 -4.08 -12.74
N ARG A 187 12.54 -4.65 -13.91
CA ARG A 187 11.96 -3.92 -15.03
C ARG A 187 10.60 -3.31 -14.69
N ALA A 188 9.68 -4.11 -14.13
CA ALA A 188 8.35 -3.63 -13.77
C ALA A 188 8.42 -2.54 -12.69
N MET A 189 9.25 -2.73 -11.66
CA MET A 189 9.45 -1.76 -10.58
C MET A 189 10.05 -0.45 -11.10
N TYR A 190 11.01 -0.52 -12.04
CA TYR A 190 11.57 0.67 -12.67
C TYR A 190 10.50 1.51 -13.38
N HIS A 191 9.63 0.87 -14.17
CA HIS A 191 8.56 1.56 -14.87
C HIS A 191 7.47 2.11 -13.94
N LEU A 192 7.11 1.41 -12.86
CA LEU A 192 6.24 1.96 -11.82
C LEU A 192 6.82 3.26 -11.24
N LEU A 193 8.09 3.23 -10.81
CA LEU A 193 8.75 4.41 -10.23
C LEU A 193 8.87 5.55 -11.25
N LEU A 194 9.16 5.24 -12.51
CA LEU A 194 9.25 6.22 -13.59
C LEU A 194 7.89 6.86 -13.89
N ALA A 195 6.82 6.07 -13.92
CA ALA A 195 5.45 6.55 -14.07
C ALA A 195 5.03 7.47 -12.91
N SER A 196 5.41 7.11 -11.68
CA SER A 196 5.24 7.98 -10.50
C SER A 196 5.96 9.32 -10.71
N ALA A 197 7.24 9.32 -11.07
CA ALA A 197 8.01 10.54 -11.29
C ALA A 197 7.41 11.42 -12.40
N MET A 198 6.90 10.80 -13.48
CA MET A 198 6.18 11.51 -14.55
C MET A 198 4.89 12.17 -14.04
N ALA A 199 4.11 11.48 -13.20
CA ALA A 199 2.89 12.03 -12.60
C ALA A 199 3.20 13.19 -11.64
N VAL A 200 4.26 13.08 -10.81
CA VAL A 200 4.73 14.18 -9.95
C VAL A 200 5.12 15.39 -10.79
N ARG A 201 5.87 15.19 -11.89
CA ARG A 201 6.24 16.29 -12.79
C ARG A 201 5.01 16.98 -13.38
N ILE A 202 4.03 16.21 -13.86
CA ILE A 202 2.75 16.75 -14.36
C ILE A 202 2.01 17.54 -13.27
N PHE A 203 2.00 17.03 -12.03
CA PHE A 203 1.39 17.71 -10.89
C PHE A 203 2.03 19.09 -10.64
N ARG A 204 3.35 19.19 -10.76
CA ARG A 204 4.06 20.46 -10.57
C ARG A 204 3.89 21.43 -11.74
N GLU A 205 4.12 20.95 -12.97
CA GLU A 205 4.04 21.78 -14.18
C GLU A 205 2.62 22.30 -14.42
N GLY A 206 1.60 21.52 -14.04
CA GLY A 206 0.20 21.94 -14.10
C GLY A 206 -0.21 22.95 -13.03
N GLY A 207 0.66 23.24 -12.04
CA GLY A 207 0.36 24.17 -10.96
C GLY A 207 -0.75 23.69 -10.02
N TYR A 208 -0.97 22.37 -9.92
CA TYR A 208 -1.95 21.83 -8.99
C TYR A 208 -1.51 22.08 -7.54
N GLN A 209 -2.49 22.24 -6.66
CA GLN A 209 -2.27 22.63 -5.27
C GLN A 209 -2.26 21.39 -4.37
N GLY A 210 -1.49 21.45 -3.28
CA GLY A 210 -1.39 20.36 -2.30
C GLY A 210 -0.04 19.64 -2.36
N GLN A 211 0.00 18.46 -1.75
CA GLN A 211 1.18 17.61 -1.68
C GLN A 211 0.97 16.33 -2.47
N ILE A 212 2.05 15.83 -3.08
CA ILE A 212 2.06 14.56 -3.80
C ILE A 212 3.18 13.66 -3.30
N GLY A 213 2.80 12.43 -2.93
CA GLY A 213 3.64 11.40 -2.35
C GLY A 213 3.68 10.12 -3.19
N LEU A 214 4.47 9.18 -2.70
CA LEU A 214 4.42 7.76 -3.08
C LEU A 214 4.20 6.97 -1.79
N VAL A 215 3.44 5.88 -1.85
CA VAL A 215 3.23 5.00 -0.70
C VAL A 215 4.12 3.77 -0.85
N SER A 216 5.04 3.54 0.08
CA SER A 216 5.94 2.40 0.08
C SER A 216 5.61 1.44 1.22
N ASP A 217 5.59 0.15 0.92
CA ASP A 217 5.79 -0.90 1.92
C ASP A 217 7.22 -0.77 2.44
N SER A 218 7.39 -0.31 3.68
CA SER A 218 8.72 -0.15 4.27
C SER A 218 8.82 -0.95 5.56
N TYR A 219 9.98 -1.58 5.74
CA TYR A 219 10.23 -2.50 6.84
C TYR A 219 11.38 -2.03 7.71
N SER A 220 11.27 -2.20 9.03
CA SER A 220 12.44 -2.16 9.90
C SER A 220 13.30 -3.39 9.56
N ILE A 221 14.45 -3.18 8.91
CA ILE A 221 15.41 -4.25 8.63
C ILE A 221 16.35 -4.40 9.83
N GLU A 222 16.35 -5.59 10.44
CA GLU A 222 17.08 -5.88 11.68
C GLU A 222 17.92 -7.16 11.55
N ILE A 223 18.94 -7.28 12.41
CA ILE A 223 19.87 -8.41 12.45
C ILE A 223 19.94 -8.95 13.88
N LEU A 224 20.04 -10.28 14.03
CA LEU A 224 20.16 -10.91 15.34
C LEU A 224 21.60 -10.93 15.88
N GLU A 225 22.58 -10.76 14.98
CA GLU A 225 24.00 -10.70 15.33
C GLU A 225 24.66 -9.46 14.72
N ASP A 226 25.61 -8.87 15.46
CA ASP A 226 26.34 -7.69 15.00
C ASP A 226 27.75 -8.05 14.49
N THR A 227 27.80 -8.67 13.31
CA THR A 227 29.06 -9.03 12.61
C THR A 227 29.12 -8.39 11.22
N PRO A 228 30.31 -8.27 10.58
CA PRO A 228 30.42 -7.71 9.24
C PRO A 228 29.50 -8.37 8.21
N ALA A 229 29.35 -9.70 8.25
CA ALA A 229 28.50 -10.45 7.33
C ALA A 229 27.01 -10.13 7.53
N TYR A 230 26.55 -10.04 8.78
CA TYR A 230 25.15 -9.66 9.05
C TYR A 230 24.88 -8.20 8.67
N ARG A 231 25.83 -7.29 8.88
CA ARG A 231 25.70 -5.90 8.42
C ARG A 231 25.62 -5.78 6.90
N GLU A 232 26.38 -6.59 6.15
CA GLU A 232 26.26 -6.66 4.68
C GLU A 232 24.90 -7.21 4.25
N ALA A 233 24.41 -8.27 4.91
CA ALA A 233 23.08 -8.82 4.66
C ALA A 233 21.97 -7.80 4.92
N LYS A 234 22.10 -7.03 6.02
CA LYS A 234 21.19 -5.92 6.35
C LYS A 234 21.16 -4.87 5.24
N GLU A 235 22.33 -4.41 4.78
CA GLU A 235 22.40 -3.40 3.73
C GLU A 235 21.83 -3.90 2.40
N ASN A 236 22.10 -5.17 2.04
CA ASN A 236 21.50 -5.79 0.86
C ASN A 236 19.97 -5.90 0.98
N ALA A 237 19.44 -6.20 2.16
CA ALA A 237 18.00 -6.25 2.42
C ALA A 237 17.37 -4.84 2.40
N GLU A 238 18.06 -3.82 2.91
CA GLU A 238 17.64 -2.42 2.80
C GLU A 238 17.52 -2.00 1.33
N TYR A 239 18.49 -2.37 0.47
CA TYR A 239 18.39 -2.16 -0.97
C TYR A 239 17.20 -2.90 -1.59
N PHE A 240 16.99 -4.15 -1.21
CA PHE A 240 15.98 -5.02 -1.81
C PHE A 240 14.55 -4.59 -1.45
N TYR A 241 14.30 -4.23 -0.19
CA TYR A 241 12.95 -3.97 0.31
C TYR A 241 12.57 -2.49 0.39
N ASN A 242 13.50 -1.60 0.76
CA ASN A 242 13.17 -0.21 1.08
C ASN A 242 13.76 0.78 0.07
N ARG A 243 15.10 0.80 -0.04
CA ARG A 243 15.84 1.88 -0.69
C ARG A 243 15.71 1.90 -2.21
N CYS A 244 15.42 0.76 -2.85
CA CYS A 244 15.13 0.74 -4.29
C CYS A 244 13.94 1.63 -4.68
N VAL A 245 12.96 1.78 -3.78
CA VAL A 245 11.82 2.69 -3.92
C VAL A 245 12.12 4.04 -3.28
N ASN A 246 12.49 4.04 -2.00
CA ASN A 246 12.59 5.26 -1.19
C ASN A 246 13.69 6.22 -1.67
N ASP A 247 14.90 5.75 -1.99
CA ASP A 247 15.95 6.61 -2.55
C ASP A 247 15.47 7.20 -3.90
N THR A 248 14.79 6.39 -4.72
CA THR A 248 14.33 6.80 -6.05
C THR A 248 13.28 7.90 -5.98
N CYS A 249 12.26 7.78 -5.13
CA CYS A 249 11.18 8.76 -5.08
C CYS A 249 11.52 10.00 -4.24
N ILE A 250 12.37 9.88 -3.22
CA ILE A 250 12.75 11.01 -2.35
C ILE A 250 13.94 11.77 -2.93
N LEU A 251 14.99 11.06 -3.37
CA LEU A 251 16.24 11.68 -3.83
C LEU A 251 16.30 11.83 -5.36
N GLY A 252 15.35 11.25 -6.09
CA GLY A 252 15.31 11.32 -7.55
C GLY A 252 16.37 10.47 -8.22
N THR A 253 16.92 9.47 -7.52
CA THR A 253 17.95 8.56 -8.05
C THR A 253 17.83 7.17 -7.44
N MET A 254 17.97 6.14 -8.25
CA MET A 254 18.12 4.78 -7.73
C MET A 254 19.44 4.64 -6.97
N PRO A 255 19.50 3.81 -5.90
CA PRO A 255 20.73 3.60 -5.16
C PRO A 255 21.76 2.86 -6.00
N GLN A 256 22.96 3.43 -6.15
CA GLN A 256 24.01 2.79 -6.96
C GLN A 256 24.40 1.41 -6.44
N GLY A 257 24.46 1.20 -5.11
CA GLY A 257 24.74 -0.11 -4.53
C GLY A 257 23.72 -1.19 -4.91
N PHE A 258 22.44 -0.82 -5.02
CA PHE A 258 21.39 -1.70 -5.55
C PHE A 258 21.61 -1.99 -7.05
N VAL A 259 21.90 -0.96 -7.84
CA VAL A 259 22.18 -1.09 -9.28
C VAL A 259 23.33 -2.05 -9.54
N ASP A 260 24.45 -1.86 -8.83
CA ASP A 260 25.65 -2.68 -8.96
C ASP A 260 25.36 -4.15 -8.63
N ARG A 261 24.57 -4.41 -7.58
CA ARG A 261 24.19 -5.76 -7.18
C ARG A 261 23.32 -6.46 -8.22
N ILE A 262 22.26 -5.82 -8.72
CA ILE A 262 21.41 -6.48 -9.71
C ILE A 262 22.15 -6.70 -11.04
N VAL A 263 23.08 -5.80 -11.43
CA VAL A 263 23.93 -6.00 -12.60
C VAL A 263 24.89 -7.17 -12.40
N ALA A 264 25.48 -7.31 -11.22
CA ALA A 264 26.33 -8.45 -10.88
C ALA A 264 25.56 -9.78 -10.93
N ASP A 265 24.25 -9.77 -10.62
CA ASP A 265 23.35 -10.92 -10.75
C ASP A 265 22.85 -11.15 -12.20
N GLY A 266 23.33 -10.36 -13.16
CA GLY A 266 23.01 -10.51 -14.57
C GLY A 266 21.74 -9.80 -15.04
N CYS A 267 21.26 -8.79 -14.30
CA CYS A 267 20.09 -8.00 -14.70
C CYS A 267 20.36 -7.18 -15.96
N ASP A 268 19.56 -7.43 -17.00
CA ASP A 268 19.50 -6.59 -18.18
C ASP A 268 18.73 -5.29 -17.87
N ARG A 269 19.46 -4.18 -17.84
CA ARG A 269 18.93 -2.83 -17.58
C ARG A 269 18.61 -2.05 -18.85
N SER A 270 18.44 -2.70 -20.00
CA SER A 270 18.06 -2.06 -21.27
C SER A 270 16.72 -1.28 -21.21
N TYR A 271 15.89 -1.52 -20.19
CA TYR A 271 14.67 -0.78 -19.92
C TYR A 271 14.89 0.63 -19.38
N ALA A 272 16.06 0.92 -18.80
CA ALA A 272 16.42 2.25 -18.33
C ALA A 272 16.99 3.06 -19.51
N LEU A 273 16.25 4.08 -19.96
CA LEU A 273 16.58 4.83 -21.17
C LEU A 273 17.30 6.15 -20.85
N PRO A 274 18.12 6.67 -21.78
CA PRO A 274 18.68 8.01 -21.67
C PRO A 274 17.56 9.05 -21.45
N GLY A 275 17.73 9.91 -20.44
CA GLY A 275 16.75 10.94 -20.06
C GLY A 275 15.88 10.56 -18.84
N ASP A 276 15.77 9.27 -18.50
CA ASP A 276 14.94 8.85 -17.36
C ASP A 276 15.45 9.42 -16.02
N GLU A 277 16.76 9.61 -15.86
CA GLU A 277 17.32 10.26 -14.68
C GLU A 277 16.83 11.71 -14.48
N GLU A 278 16.62 12.45 -15.57
CA GLU A 278 16.08 13.81 -15.48
C GLU A 278 14.61 13.78 -15.05
N ILE A 279 13.86 12.77 -15.49
CA ILE A 279 12.48 12.54 -15.08
C ILE A 279 12.43 12.23 -13.57
N PHE A 280 13.28 11.32 -13.07
CA PHE A 280 13.34 11.02 -11.64
C PHE A 280 13.72 12.24 -10.80
N ARG A 281 14.75 13.00 -11.21
CA ARG A 281 15.18 14.22 -10.50
C ARG A 281 14.10 15.30 -10.46
N ALA A 282 13.29 15.42 -11.52
CA ALA A 282 12.18 16.37 -11.58
C ALA A 282 10.90 15.87 -10.86
N GLY A 283 10.82 14.58 -10.55
CA GLY A 283 9.65 13.89 -10.02
C GLY A 283 9.75 13.48 -8.56
N THR A 284 10.54 14.17 -7.74
CA THR A 284 10.68 13.86 -6.30
C THR A 284 9.42 14.23 -5.51
N VAL A 285 9.07 13.39 -4.55
CA VAL A 285 7.84 13.52 -3.75
C VAL A 285 7.94 14.56 -2.62
N ASP A 286 6.80 15.10 -2.17
CA ASP A 286 6.72 15.98 -0.99
C ASP A 286 6.80 15.21 0.34
N TYR A 287 6.31 13.97 0.32
CA TYR A 287 6.19 13.11 1.50
C TYR A 287 6.30 11.65 1.09
N LEU A 288 6.70 10.80 2.04
CA LEU A 288 6.64 9.35 1.91
C LEU A 288 5.43 8.82 2.69
N GLY A 289 4.51 8.16 1.99
CA GLY A 289 3.52 7.30 2.62
C GLY A 289 4.18 5.98 3.01
N VAL A 290 3.97 5.54 4.23
CA VAL A 290 4.61 4.34 4.80
C VAL A 290 3.54 3.33 5.18
N ASN A 291 3.51 2.21 4.48
CA ASN A 291 2.77 1.02 4.89
C ASN A 291 3.69 0.18 5.77
N ALA A 292 3.31 0.00 7.04
CA ALA A 292 4.16 -0.65 8.05
C ALA A 292 3.35 -1.66 8.85
N TYR A 293 3.80 -2.92 8.85
CA TYR A 293 3.10 -4.02 9.51
C TYR A 293 3.99 -4.84 10.47
N SER A 294 5.25 -5.08 10.09
CA SER A 294 6.21 -5.83 10.90
C SER A 294 7.66 -5.48 10.52
N ARG A 295 8.62 -5.90 11.34
CA ARG A 295 10.06 -5.88 10.98
C ARG A 295 10.43 -7.08 10.13
N TYR A 296 11.50 -6.96 9.35
CA TYR A 296 12.17 -8.09 8.70
C TYR A 296 13.53 -8.31 9.36
N LEU A 297 13.71 -9.51 9.92
CA LEU A 297 15.00 -9.98 10.37
C LEU A 297 15.75 -10.63 9.21
N VAL A 298 17.04 -10.35 9.08
CA VAL A 298 17.87 -10.92 8.02
C VAL A 298 19.20 -11.43 8.55
N LYS A 299 19.75 -12.41 7.84
CA LYS A 299 21.04 -13.04 8.10
C LYS A 299 21.84 -13.23 6.80
N PRO A 300 23.15 -13.50 6.88
CA PRO A 300 23.97 -13.76 5.70
C PRO A 300 23.41 -14.91 4.87
N TYR A 301 23.49 -14.75 3.55
CA TYR A 301 23.21 -15.85 2.62
C TYR A 301 24.15 -17.03 2.88
N THR A 302 23.59 -18.24 2.92
CA THR A 302 24.35 -19.47 3.13
C THR A 302 24.39 -20.34 1.88
N THR A 303 23.24 -20.71 1.34
CA THR A 303 23.13 -21.63 0.20
C THR A 303 21.74 -21.55 -0.45
N GLY A 304 21.57 -22.23 -1.58
CA GLY A 304 20.32 -22.30 -2.32
C GLY A 304 20.16 -21.22 -3.37
N GLU A 305 19.11 -21.37 -4.18
CA GLU A 305 18.73 -20.39 -5.19
C GLU A 305 17.79 -19.34 -4.61
N THR A 306 17.69 -18.20 -5.31
CA THR A 306 16.71 -17.17 -4.96
C THR A 306 15.30 -17.77 -4.93
N CYS A 307 14.61 -17.62 -3.81
CA CYS A 307 13.26 -18.13 -3.61
C CYS A 307 12.54 -17.27 -2.58
N LEU A 308 11.39 -16.71 -2.98
CA LEU A 308 10.51 -15.95 -2.10
C LEU A 308 9.18 -16.68 -1.99
N LYS A 309 8.69 -16.83 -0.77
CA LYS A 309 7.39 -17.44 -0.47
C LYS A 309 6.67 -16.57 0.57
N ALA A 310 5.38 -16.33 0.34
CA ALA A 310 4.48 -15.71 1.30
C ALA A 310 3.60 -16.77 1.99
N SER A 311 3.23 -16.52 3.25
CA SER A 311 2.18 -17.28 3.95
C SER A 311 0.80 -16.79 3.51
N ASN A 312 0.07 -17.62 2.77
CA ASN A 312 -1.19 -17.23 2.12
C ASN A 312 -2.40 -18.00 2.67
N THR A 313 -2.20 -18.99 3.54
CA THR A 313 -3.29 -19.89 3.96
C THR A 313 -3.79 -19.64 5.37
N GLY A 314 -3.03 -18.92 6.20
CA GLY A 314 -3.33 -18.79 7.63
C GLY A 314 -3.30 -20.15 8.38
N LYS A 315 -2.68 -21.17 7.77
CA LYS A 315 -2.55 -22.51 8.33
C LYS A 315 -1.19 -22.65 9.02
N LYS A 316 -1.20 -23.27 10.20
CA LYS A 316 0.01 -23.57 10.96
C LYS A 316 1.03 -24.32 10.08
N GLY A 317 2.23 -23.75 9.96
CA GLY A 317 3.32 -24.32 9.16
C GLY A 317 3.48 -23.69 7.76
N ASP A 318 2.50 -22.92 7.29
CA ASP A 318 2.69 -22.05 6.12
C ASP A 318 3.45 -20.80 6.54
N ARG A 319 4.70 -20.70 6.08
CA ARG A 319 5.66 -19.70 6.53
C ARG A 319 6.09 -18.81 5.37
N SER A 320 6.34 -17.55 5.70
CA SER A 320 7.03 -16.64 4.80
C SER A 320 8.53 -16.93 4.86
N THR A 321 9.16 -17.04 3.70
CA THR A 321 10.61 -17.27 3.58
C THR A 321 11.15 -16.49 2.41
N ALA A 322 12.33 -15.89 2.56
CA ALA A 322 13.07 -15.34 1.43
C ALA A 322 14.53 -15.77 1.51
N VAL A 323 15.03 -16.25 0.39
CA VAL A 323 16.45 -16.38 0.09
C VAL A 323 16.69 -15.52 -1.14
N VAL A 324 17.59 -14.55 -1.05
CA VAL A 324 18.09 -13.81 -2.21
C VAL A 324 19.54 -14.20 -2.37
N LYS A 325 19.82 -15.03 -3.38
CA LYS A 325 21.12 -15.69 -3.56
C LYS A 325 22.25 -14.67 -3.59
N GLY A 326 23.23 -14.85 -2.71
CA GLY A 326 24.39 -13.95 -2.60
C GLY A 326 24.12 -12.64 -1.84
N TRP A 327 22.89 -12.39 -1.38
CA TRP A 327 22.51 -11.15 -0.70
C TRP A 327 22.21 -11.37 0.78
N PHE A 328 21.13 -12.12 1.07
CA PHE A 328 20.65 -12.38 2.43
C PHE A 328 19.62 -13.53 2.46
N GLU A 329 19.30 -13.98 3.67
CA GLU A 329 18.14 -14.82 3.96
C GLU A 329 17.27 -14.13 5.02
N LEU A 330 15.95 -14.31 4.97
CA LEU A 330 15.10 -13.94 6.10
C LEU A 330 15.47 -14.81 7.30
N ASP A 331 15.66 -14.15 8.42
CA ASP A 331 15.91 -14.75 9.72
C ASP A 331 14.65 -14.72 10.58
N ARG A 332 14.70 -15.34 11.76
CA ARG A 332 13.52 -15.50 12.61
C ARG A 332 13.88 -15.45 14.08
N ASP A 333 13.15 -14.62 14.81
CA ASP A 333 13.11 -14.65 16.27
C ASP A 333 11.86 -15.43 16.72
N ASP A 334 12.06 -16.66 17.18
CA ASP A 334 10.97 -17.50 17.67
C ASP A 334 10.44 -17.09 19.06
N SER A 335 11.09 -16.13 19.74
CA SER A 335 10.61 -15.58 21.02
C SER A 335 9.53 -14.52 20.85
N VAL A 336 9.40 -13.92 19.65
CA VAL A 336 8.40 -12.89 19.37
C VAL A 336 7.11 -13.52 18.81
N PRO A 337 5.92 -13.20 19.37
CA PRO A 337 4.64 -13.69 18.89
C PRO A 337 4.38 -13.37 17.42
N LYS A 338 3.62 -14.25 16.77
CA LYS A 338 3.19 -14.11 15.37
C LYS A 338 1.71 -14.44 15.25
N ASN A 339 1.03 -13.82 14.28
CA ASN A 339 -0.35 -14.22 13.95
C ASN A 339 -0.39 -15.47 13.06
N ASP A 340 -1.60 -15.91 12.69
CA ASP A 340 -1.86 -17.09 11.86
C ASP A 340 -1.18 -17.05 10.47
N TRP A 341 -0.82 -15.86 9.97
CA TRP A 341 -0.15 -15.64 8.68
C TRP A 341 1.36 -15.39 8.82
N ASP A 342 1.97 -15.82 9.93
CA ASP A 342 3.40 -15.70 10.23
C ASP A 342 3.89 -14.24 10.33
N MET A 343 2.98 -13.27 10.52
CA MET A 343 3.32 -11.86 10.74
C MET A 343 3.76 -11.64 12.19
N GLU A 344 4.97 -11.14 12.38
CA GLU A 344 5.51 -10.80 13.70
C GLU A 344 4.79 -9.62 14.35
N LEU A 345 4.41 -9.79 15.62
CA LEU A 345 3.75 -8.77 16.42
C LEU A 345 4.82 -8.00 17.22
N TYR A 346 5.48 -7.05 16.56
CA TYR A 346 6.55 -6.24 17.15
C TYR A 346 6.33 -4.74 16.92
N PRO A 347 5.48 -4.06 17.73
CA PRO A 347 5.10 -2.67 17.49
C PRO A 347 6.26 -1.66 17.46
N LYS A 348 7.33 -1.93 18.21
CA LYS A 348 8.55 -1.11 18.20
C LYS A 348 9.22 -1.06 16.82
N SER A 349 8.93 -2.00 15.92
CA SER A 349 9.40 -1.95 14.53
C SER A 349 9.05 -0.64 13.83
N LEU A 350 7.89 -0.04 14.10
CA LEU A 350 7.51 1.23 13.48
C LEU A 350 8.39 2.39 13.96
N TYR A 351 8.71 2.44 15.26
CA TYR A 351 9.68 3.42 15.78
C TYR A 351 11.06 3.23 15.12
N ASN A 352 11.56 1.99 15.08
CA ASN A 352 12.87 1.69 14.50
C ASN A 352 12.92 2.08 13.01
N LEU A 353 11.86 1.77 12.26
CA LEU A 353 11.71 2.18 10.87
C LEU A 353 11.73 3.70 10.72
N LEU A 354 10.90 4.42 11.48
CA LEU A 354 10.81 5.88 11.39
C LEU A 354 12.14 6.57 11.74
N LYS A 355 12.86 6.10 12.77
CA LYS A 355 14.21 6.60 13.07
C LYS A 355 15.16 6.33 11.92
N ARG A 356 15.10 5.15 11.31
CA ARG A 356 15.95 4.80 10.16
C ARG A 356 15.64 5.65 8.92
N LEU A 357 14.37 5.90 8.65
CA LEU A 357 13.95 6.77 7.56
C LEU A 357 14.43 8.20 7.78
N GLU A 358 14.30 8.75 8.99
CA GLU A 358 14.82 10.09 9.32
C GLU A 358 16.35 10.19 9.18
N GLU A 359 17.08 9.13 9.55
CA GLU A 359 18.54 9.08 9.32
C GLU A 359 18.91 9.11 7.83
N LEU A 360 18.14 8.41 6.98
CA LEU A 360 18.40 8.29 5.55
C LEU A 360 17.91 9.52 4.77
N TYR A 361 16.79 10.10 5.17
CA TYR A 361 16.07 11.16 4.47
C TYR A 361 15.66 12.29 5.42
N PRO A 362 16.64 12.97 6.05
CA PRO A 362 16.36 13.98 7.06
C PRO A 362 15.46 15.10 6.52
N GLY A 363 14.44 15.47 7.30
CA GLY A 363 13.48 16.51 6.93
C GLY A 363 12.37 16.07 5.97
N THR A 364 12.24 14.78 5.69
CA THR A 364 11.12 14.22 4.92
C THR A 364 9.87 14.15 5.80
N THR A 365 8.71 14.52 5.26
CA THR A 365 7.42 14.32 5.90
C THR A 365 6.92 12.89 5.68
N TYR A 366 6.38 12.26 6.72
CA TYR A 366 5.84 10.91 6.68
C TYR A 366 4.35 10.86 7.03
N TYR A 367 3.63 9.95 6.36
CA TYR A 367 2.28 9.53 6.75
C TYR A 367 2.28 8.01 6.88
N ILE A 368 1.80 7.47 7.99
CA ILE A 368 1.60 6.02 8.12
C ILE A 368 0.33 5.67 7.36
N THR A 369 0.44 5.32 6.08
CA THR A 369 -0.68 5.20 5.15
C THR A 369 -1.42 3.88 5.26
N GLU A 370 -0.79 2.87 5.86
CA GLU A 370 -1.42 1.62 6.29
C GLU A 370 -0.69 1.02 7.49
N ASN A 371 -1.45 0.72 8.55
CA ASN A 371 -1.05 -0.18 9.62
C ASN A 371 -2.29 -0.89 10.18
N GLY A 372 -2.22 -2.20 10.35
CA GLY A 372 -3.34 -2.96 10.86
C GLY A 372 -3.07 -4.44 10.96
N MET A 373 -4.06 -5.20 11.42
CA MET A 373 -3.93 -6.64 11.58
C MET A 373 -5.14 -7.38 11.02
N GLY A 374 -4.83 -8.31 10.11
CA GLY A 374 -5.80 -9.26 9.60
C GLY A 374 -5.99 -10.43 10.57
N TYR A 375 -7.23 -10.71 10.94
CA TYR A 375 -7.60 -11.82 11.83
C TYR A 375 -8.91 -12.47 11.40
N LYS A 376 -9.31 -13.53 12.10
CA LYS A 376 -10.60 -14.21 11.92
C LYS A 376 -11.58 -13.65 12.95
N ASP A 377 -12.19 -12.52 12.64
CA ASP A 377 -13.21 -11.91 13.50
C ASP A 377 -14.49 -12.79 13.50
N VAL A 378 -15.18 -12.84 14.64
CA VAL A 378 -16.44 -13.57 14.83
C VAL A 378 -17.56 -12.56 15.15
N LEU A 379 -18.70 -12.69 14.47
CA LEU A 379 -19.92 -11.99 14.82
C LEU A 379 -20.65 -12.82 15.89
N GLU A 380 -20.76 -12.26 17.09
CA GLU A 380 -21.37 -12.92 18.24
C GLU A 380 -22.92 -12.92 18.12
N GLU A 381 -23.58 -13.78 18.90
CA GLU A 381 -25.05 -13.91 18.88
C GLU A 381 -25.79 -12.61 19.26
N ASP A 382 -25.13 -11.72 19.99
CA ASP A 382 -25.66 -10.41 20.39
C ASP A 382 -25.46 -9.31 19.33
N GLY A 383 -24.86 -9.64 18.19
CA GLY A 383 -24.59 -8.74 17.08
C GLY A 383 -23.33 -7.89 17.23
N THR A 384 -22.44 -8.22 18.17
CA THR A 384 -21.17 -7.52 18.39
C THR A 384 -19.97 -8.30 17.88
N VAL A 385 -18.82 -7.62 17.76
CA VAL A 385 -17.55 -8.22 17.34
C VAL A 385 -16.46 -7.77 18.31
N HIS A 386 -15.96 -8.71 19.11
CA HIS A 386 -14.93 -8.46 20.11
C HIS A 386 -13.52 -8.72 19.58
N ASP A 387 -12.79 -7.65 19.29
CA ASP A 387 -11.48 -7.70 18.63
C ASP A 387 -10.36 -7.04 19.44
N LEU A 388 -10.27 -7.35 20.73
CA LEU A 388 -9.27 -6.79 21.66
C LEU A 388 -7.82 -6.90 21.17
N TYR A 389 -7.47 -7.99 20.45
CA TYR A 389 -6.15 -8.15 19.85
C TYR A 389 -5.81 -7.05 18.83
N ARG A 390 -6.83 -6.50 18.15
CA ARG A 390 -6.65 -5.44 17.16
C ARG A 390 -6.39 -4.12 17.88
N ILE A 391 -7.10 -3.87 18.98
CA ILE A 391 -6.84 -2.73 19.86
C ILE A 391 -5.40 -2.77 20.39
N GLU A 392 -4.97 -3.90 20.97
CA GLU A 392 -3.61 -4.07 21.50
C GLU A 392 -2.54 -3.83 20.41
N PHE A 393 -2.78 -4.34 19.20
CA PHE A 393 -1.90 -4.12 18.06
C PHE A 393 -1.83 -2.64 17.68
N LEU A 394 -2.97 -2.01 17.39
CA LEU A 394 -3.02 -0.62 16.92
C LEU A 394 -2.44 0.34 17.96
N GLN A 395 -2.83 0.20 19.22
CA GLN A 395 -2.31 1.02 20.31
C GLN A 395 -0.78 0.91 20.40
N GLY A 396 -0.24 -0.32 20.37
CA GLY A 396 1.21 -0.51 20.44
C GLY A 396 1.95 0.20 19.32
N PHE A 397 1.46 0.14 18.08
CA PHE A 397 2.11 0.80 16.95
C PHE A 397 1.99 2.32 17.03
N VAL A 398 0.81 2.83 17.38
CA VAL A 398 0.57 4.26 17.54
C VAL A 398 1.43 4.85 18.64
N ASP A 399 1.55 4.21 19.80
CA ASP A 399 2.39 4.69 20.90
C ASP A 399 3.87 4.81 20.49
N TRP A 400 4.40 3.84 19.74
CA TRP A 400 5.78 3.89 19.23
C TRP A 400 5.96 4.92 18.10
N MET A 401 4.95 5.14 17.27
CA MET A 401 4.95 6.22 16.28
C MET A 401 4.97 7.60 16.96
N LEU A 402 4.11 7.82 17.96
CA LEU A 402 4.05 9.06 18.73
C LEU A 402 5.39 9.31 19.44
N LYS A 403 6.02 8.28 20.00
CA LYS A 403 7.38 8.41 20.54
C LYS A 403 8.41 8.87 19.49
N ALA A 404 8.35 8.35 18.26
CA ALA A 404 9.25 8.80 17.19
C ALA A 404 8.97 10.27 16.81
N ARG A 405 7.69 10.67 16.78
CA ARG A 405 7.22 12.04 16.56
C ARG A 405 7.76 13.00 17.63
N ASP A 406 7.62 12.63 18.91
CA ASP A 406 8.11 13.43 20.04
C ASP A 406 9.65 13.57 20.03
N GLU A 407 10.35 12.61 19.44
CA GLU A 407 11.79 12.64 19.22
C GLU A 407 12.22 13.28 17.87
N GLY A 408 11.30 13.99 17.22
CA GLY A 408 11.58 14.89 16.11
C GLY A 408 11.33 14.36 14.70
N VAL A 409 10.79 13.14 14.54
CA VAL A 409 10.41 12.64 13.20
C VAL A 409 9.11 13.32 12.75
N ASP A 410 9.08 13.87 11.53
CA ASP A 410 7.91 14.58 10.98
C ASP A 410 6.82 13.62 10.47
N VAL A 411 6.13 12.97 11.40
CA VAL A 411 4.95 12.14 11.10
C VAL A 411 3.68 12.97 11.26
N ARG A 412 2.85 13.02 10.21
CA ARG A 412 1.66 13.90 10.16
C ARG A 412 0.32 13.19 10.04
N GLY A 413 0.32 11.87 9.91
CA GLY A 413 -0.92 11.11 9.93
C GLY A 413 -0.73 9.61 10.11
N TYR A 414 -1.82 8.95 10.52
CA TYR A 414 -1.91 7.52 10.74
C TYR A 414 -3.25 6.99 10.21
N TYR A 415 -3.16 6.00 9.34
CA TYR A 415 -4.29 5.38 8.65
C TYR A 415 -4.37 3.90 9.02
N VAL A 416 -5.43 3.53 9.75
CA VAL A 416 -5.74 2.13 10.05
C VAL A 416 -6.05 1.39 8.74
N TRP A 417 -5.38 0.27 8.51
CA TRP A 417 -5.78 -0.72 7.50
C TRP A 417 -6.70 -1.75 8.16
N SER A 418 -8.03 -1.65 8.02
CA SER A 418 -8.79 -0.79 7.07
C SER A 418 -10.04 -0.17 7.69
N THR A 419 -10.72 0.70 6.94
CA THR A 419 -11.98 1.33 7.37
C THR A 419 -13.04 0.32 7.74
N MET A 420 -13.27 -0.64 6.84
CA MET A 420 -14.21 -1.75 6.99
C MET A 420 -13.55 -3.03 6.52
N ASP A 421 -14.15 -4.18 6.78
CA ASP A 421 -13.67 -5.42 6.17
C ASP A 421 -13.76 -5.31 4.64
N VAL A 422 -12.68 -5.70 3.99
CA VAL A 422 -12.51 -5.64 2.53
C VAL A 422 -12.12 -7.00 1.98
N TYR A 423 -12.20 -7.15 0.65
CA TYR A 423 -11.61 -8.28 -0.04
C TYR A 423 -10.09 -8.28 0.11
N SER A 424 -9.49 -9.40 0.52
CA SER A 424 -8.04 -9.58 0.51
C SER A 424 -7.60 -10.29 -0.77
N TRP A 425 -6.65 -9.69 -1.50
CA TRP A 425 -6.15 -10.08 -2.82
C TRP A 425 -6.09 -11.59 -3.11
N ILE A 426 -5.54 -12.38 -2.19
CA ILE A 426 -5.43 -13.84 -2.33
C ILE A 426 -5.96 -14.61 -1.11
N ASN A 427 -6.51 -13.89 -0.11
CA ASN A 427 -7.12 -14.51 1.08
C ASN A 427 -8.65 -14.36 1.11
N GLY A 428 -9.24 -13.68 0.12
CA GLY A 428 -10.67 -13.41 0.03
C GLY A 428 -11.19 -12.72 1.28
N TYR A 429 -12.34 -13.18 1.78
CA TYR A 429 -13.05 -12.56 2.91
C TYR A 429 -12.74 -13.20 4.28
N ALA A 430 -11.92 -14.25 4.32
CA ALA A 430 -11.63 -14.98 5.56
C ALA A 430 -10.72 -14.19 6.51
N LYS A 431 -9.90 -13.29 5.97
CA LYS A 431 -8.97 -12.44 6.73
C LYS A 431 -9.53 -11.03 6.80
N ARG A 432 -9.98 -10.64 7.99
CA ARG A 432 -10.70 -9.39 8.26
C ARG A 432 -9.80 -8.36 8.92
N TYR A 433 -9.86 -7.12 8.44
CA TYR A 433 -8.94 -6.03 8.80
C TYR A 433 -9.66 -4.78 9.34
N GLY A 434 -10.96 -4.65 9.06
CA GLY A 434 -11.70 -3.41 9.25
C GLY A 434 -11.86 -3.02 10.71
N LEU A 435 -12.02 -1.72 10.96
CA LEU A 435 -12.66 -1.22 12.19
C LEU A 435 -14.17 -1.54 12.19
N VAL A 436 -14.76 -1.64 11.01
CA VAL A 436 -16.16 -2.02 10.80
C VAL A 436 -16.24 -3.42 10.19
N TYR A 437 -16.94 -4.33 10.84
CA TYR A 437 -17.23 -5.65 10.30
C TYR A 437 -18.24 -5.56 9.16
N ILE A 438 -18.02 -6.35 8.11
CA ILE A 438 -18.98 -6.48 7.01
C ILE A 438 -19.59 -7.88 7.02
N ASP A 439 -20.91 -7.93 7.17
CA ASP A 439 -21.68 -9.15 7.02
C ASP A 439 -21.99 -9.41 5.55
N TYR A 440 -21.05 -10.09 4.88
CA TYR A 440 -21.14 -10.43 3.46
C TYR A 440 -22.32 -11.35 3.13
N ASP A 441 -22.80 -12.14 4.11
CA ASP A 441 -23.89 -13.10 3.92
C ASP A 441 -25.27 -12.43 4.05
N HIS A 442 -25.35 -11.30 4.76
CA HIS A 442 -26.60 -10.58 5.03
C HIS A 442 -26.63 -9.17 4.42
N GLY A 443 -26.20 -9.05 3.16
CA GLY A 443 -26.38 -7.82 2.38
C GLY A 443 -25.39 -6.71 2.73
N ASN A 444 -24.18 -7.08 3.12
CA ASN A 444 -23.08 -6.17 3.47
C ASN A 444 -23.46 -5.20 4.60
N VAL A 445 -24.10 -5.70 5.66
CA VAL A 445 -24.40 -4.87 6.85
C VAL A 445 -23.09 -4.47 7.53
N ARG A 446 -22.98 -3.18 7.89
CA ARG A 446 -21.85 -2.61 8.63
C ARG A 446 -22.08 -2.74 10.13
N ILE A 447 -21.13 -3.33 10.84
CA ILE A 447 -21.20 -3.52 12.29
C ILE A 447 -19.89 -3.00 12.90
N PRO A 448 -19.88 -1.84 13.60
CA PRO A 448 -18.69 -1.35 14.29
C PRO A 448 -18.14 -2.38 15.29
N LYS A 449 -16.84 -2.67 15.22
CA LYS A 449 -16.15 -3.56 16.17
C LYS A 449 -15.76 -2.80 17.43
N ASP A 450 -15.29 -3.50 18.47
CA ASP A 450 -14.73 -2.85 19.66
C ASP A 450 -13.58 -1.89 19.30
N SER A 451 -12.73 -2.27 18.33
CA SER A 451 -11.64 -1.43 17.83
C SER A 451 -12.08 -0.11 17.20
N TYR A 452 -13.27 -0.03 16.60
CA TYR A 452 -13.84 1.23 16.10
C TYR A 452 -14.10 2.21 17.25
N TYR A 453 -14.75 1.73 18.32
CA TYR A 453 -15.06 2.57 19.47
C TYR A 453 -13.79 2.98 20.23
N TRP A 454 -12.83 2.07 20.37
CA TRP A 454 -11.51 2.38 20.92
C TRP A 454 -10.83 3.49 20.11
N TYR A 455 -10.78 3.38 18.78
CA TYR A 455 -10.09 4.36 17.94
C TYR A 455 -10.73 5.74 18.03
N ARG A 456 -12.07 5.81 18.05
CA ARG A 456 -12.83 7.05 18.29
C ARG A 456 -12.45 7.70 19.62
N ASP A 457 -12.47 6.91 20.70
CA ASP A 457 -12.22 7.42 22.05
C ASP A 457 -10.74 7.84 22.20
N TYR A 458 -9.83 7.11 21.57
CA TYR A 458 -8.40 7.40 21.55
C TYR A 458 -8.09 8.71 20.80
N ILE A 459 -8.66 8.93 19.61
CA ILE A 459 -8.53 10.20 18.88
C ILE A 459 -9.05 11.36 19.74
N ALA A 460 -10.25 11.20 20.31
CA ALA A 460 -10.86 12.24 21.15
C ALA A 460 -10.07 12.52 22.44
N GLN A 461 -9.27 11.57 22.91
CA GLN A 461 -8.33 11.79 24.01
C GLN A 461 -7.13 12.63 23.56
N LEU A 462 -6.47 12.24 22.47
CA LEU A 462 -5.29 12.96 21.96
C LEU A 462 -5.62 14.41 21.57
N GLU A 463 -6.78 14.65 20.98
CA GLU A 463 -7.23 16.01 20.64
C GLU A 463 -7.48 16.92 21.86
N LYS A 464 -7.62 16.35 23.06
CA LYS A 464 -7.72 17.13 24.31
C LYS A 464 -6.35 17.41 24.94
N GLU A 465 -5.34 16.63 24.56
CA GLU A 465 -3.97 16.73 25.08
C GLU A 465 -3.11 17.68 24.22
N GLU A 466 -3.44 17.84 22.93
CA GLU A 466 -2.91 18.86 22.00
C GLU A 466 -3.56 20.24 22.21
#